data_AF-A0A7Y5DRG3-F1
#
_entry.id   AF-A0A7Y5DRG3-F1
#
_cell.length_a   1.000
_cell.length_b   1.000
_cell.length_c   1.000
_cell.angle_alpha   90.00
_cell.angle_beta   90.00
_cell.angle_gamma   90.00
#
_symmetry.space_group_name_H-M   'P 1'
#
loop_
_entity.id
_entity.type
_entity.pdbx_description
1 polymer ?
#
loop_
_entity_poly.entity_id
_entity_poly.type
_entity_poly.pdbx_seq_one_letter_code
_entity_poly.pdbx_strand_id
1 'polypeptide(L)'
;MKSKKLISSALILLAFAVLVGTNNVQGQDNKLTVGYLKPGKVDVKAFVIKSETTLKIEGYGGLFEKLGNDLMFYGWILDSKSRKIVWNLLEVANDEFFLHNDPGRFNFKKDITLPAGQYEVYYAAGRNYNRFGNKEYNFHISDLGDLINMIFNEINYDKEDRYNSVYSSKFSMTVLFPNNDFKEVAWNQKVNEFSGNALVSVVRAGDNENIKKSFTALKDVKLNIMEIGEQSDDQLYDFTWIVNASTYEKVWPNAETRFKKAGGGSKNKSTFQTITLPKGTYTLYFTSDDSHSYDKWNVLPPYDPQFWGVTIWPDEADKANVKAIEAVDPFVLKLNKAKNNAYLSQGFTLKKDMKIRVLCEGESTGDFDMADYGWIVNSDNHTTVWEFTQRKSQYAGGAEKNRMVNQEIELPKGNYTAYFVTDDSHAYSNWNAAPPLVPELWGLSILVDADKESFVLNNAQANTSDNNVIAQITKVRDDEKMSKSFTLDKAAKVRIYAIGEGVDGDMVDYGWIKNRTTDKVVWEMTYRTSEKAGGAEKNRMYDGTILLPAGEYTVYFETDGSHSYHDWNDTPPYDQDHYGITISKIE
;
A
#
# COMPACT_ATOMS: atom_id res chain seq x y z
N MET A 1 -6.43 -21.92 -77.77
CA MET A 1 -6.72 -20.91 -78.80
C MET A 1 -7.56 -19.79 -78.18
N LYS A 2 -7.10 -18.55 -78.37
CA LYS A 2 -7.71 -17.22 -78.13
C LYS A 2 -9.24 -17.24 -77.97
N SER A 3 -9.85 -16.59 -76.99
CA SER A 3 -10.08 -15.13 -76.85
C SER A 3 -11.15 -14.97 -75.74
N LYS A 4 -11.40 -13.88 -75.00
CA LYS A 4 -11.05 -12.46 -75.03
C LYS A 4 -11.48 -11.91 -73.65
N LYS A 5 -10.76 -10.91 -73.17
CA LYS A 5 -11.02 -10.13 -71.95
C LYS A 5 -12.43 -9.53 -71.92
N LEU A 6 -13.04 -9.48 -70.74
CA LEU A 6 -13.77 -8.31 -70.27
C LEU A 6 -13.65 -8.22 -68.75
N ILE A 7 -12.97 -7.16 -68.33
CA ILE A 7 -12.81 -6.71 -66.95
C ILE A 7 -14.11 -5.98 -66.62
N SER A 8 -14.89 -6.51 -65.69
CA SER A 8 -16.02 -5.80 -65.09
C SER A 8 -15.63 -5.32 -63.70
N SER A 9 -15.23 -4.06 -63.63
CA SER A 9 -15.08 -3.28 -62.40
C SER A 9 -16.43 -3.20 -61.71
N ALA A 10 -16.60 -3.84 -60.56
CA ALA A 10 -17.74 -3.63 -59.68
C ALA A 10 -17.52 -2.32 -58.91
N LEU A 11 -18.05 -1.22 -59.46
CA LEU A 11 -18.37 -0.03 -58.66
C LEU A 11 -19.52 -0.41 -57.73
N ILE A 12 -19.22 -0.60 -56.44
CA ILE A 12 -20.24 -0.50 -55.40
C ILE A 12 -20.53 0.99 -55.21
N LEU A 13 -21.62 1.45 -55.83
CA LEU A 13 -22.30 2.69 -55.48
C LEU A 13 -22.83 2.55 -54.05
N LEU A 14 -22.03 2.95 -53.06
CA LEU A 14 -22.57 3.24 -51.74
C LEU A 14 -23.34 4.56 -51.85
N ALA A 15 -24.66 4.47 -51.91
CA ALA A 15 -25.53 5.62 -51.80
C ALA A 15 -25.28 6.30 -50.45
N PHE A 16 -24.63 7.47 -50.48
CA PHE A 16 -24.68 8.42 -49.39
C PHE A 16 -26.13 8.90 -49.26
N ALA A 17 -26.91 8.20 -48.43
CA ALA A 17 -28.09 8.81 -47.84
C ALA A 17 -27.57 9.90 -46.90
N VAL A 18 -27.57 11.14 -47.41
CA VAL A 18 -27.51 12.33 -46.57
C VAL A 18 -28.79 12.31 -45.73
N LEU A 19 -28.74 11.66 -44.56
CA LEU A 19 -29.63 12.01 -43.47
C LEU A 19 -29.23 13.44 -43.10
N VAL A 20 -29.95 14.39 -43.70
CA VAL A 20 -30.13 15.71 -43.09
C VAL A 20 -30.84 15.40 -41.77
N GLY A 21 -30.05 15.19 -40.72
CA GLY A 21 -30.54 15.18 -39.37
C GLY A 21 -31.21 16.54 -39.17
N THR A 22 -32.53 16.56 -39.19
CA THR A 22 -33.28 17.66 -38.61
C THR A 22 -32.85 17.71 -37.16
N ASN A 23 -31.96 18.65 -36.84
CA ASN A 23 -31.69 19.06 -35.48
C ASN A 23 -33.04 19.49 -34.91
N ASN A 24 -33.71 18.57 -34.22
CA ASN A 24 -34.71 18.95 -33.24
C ASN A 24 -33.92 19.72 -32.18
N VAL A 25 -33.89 21.05 -32.35
CA VAL A 25 -33.55 21.99 -31.29
C VAL A 25 -34.70 21.88 -30.29
N GLN A 26 -34.65 20.83 -29.48
CA GLN A 26 -35.40 20.75 -28.24
C GLN A 26 -34.86 21.92 -27.41
N GLY A 27 -35.70 22.93 -27.17
CA GLY A 27 -35.30 24.11 -26.41
C GLY A 27 -34.61 23.66 -25.13
N GLN A 28 -33.36 24.05 -24.94
CA GLN A 28 -32.66 23.77 -23.70
C GLN A 28 -33.41 24.54 -22.61
N ASP A 29 -34.01 23.82 -21.66
CA ASP A 29 -34.59 24.47 -20.49
C ASP A 29 -33.52 25.40 -19.88
N ASN A 30 -33.91 26.60 -19.45
CA ASN A 30 -33.01 27.60 -18.84
C ASN A 30 -32.53 27.21 -17.44
N LYS A 31 -32.33 25.91 -17.22
CA LYS A 31 -32.01 25.35 -15.92
C LYS A 31 -31.13 24.11 -16.08
N LEU A 32 -30.28 23.89 -15.09
CA LEU A 32 -29.48 22.69 -14.94
C LEU A 32 -29.74 22.15 -13.53
N THR A 33 -30.39 21.00 -13.44
CA THR A 33 -30.70 20.34 -12.16
C THR A 33 -29.78 19.15 -11.95
N VAL A 34 -29.14 19.13 -10.79
CA VAL A 34 -28.51 17.95 -10.18
C VAL A 34 -29.30 17.55 -8.94
N GLY A 35 -29.31 16.27 -8.61
CA GLY A 35 -30.07 15.80 -7.47
C GLY A 35 -29.66 14.41 -7.04
N TYR A 36 -30.16 14.04 -5.88
CA TYR A 36 -29.69 12.84 -5.22
C TYR A 36 -30.18 11.54 -5.90
N LEU A 37 -29.29 10.54 -5.99
CA LEU A 37 -29.59 9.19 -6.52
C LEU A 37 -29.54 8.09 -5.43
N LYS A 38 -28.46 8.04 -4.61
CA LYS A 38 -28.23 7.22 -3.39
C LYS A 38 -27.08 7.86 -2.59
N PRO A 39 -26.88 7.66 -1.27
CA PRO A 39 -25.77 8.32 -0.58
C PRO A 39 -24.51 7.49 -0.77
N GLY A 40 -23.38 8.17 -0.62
CA GLY A 40 -22.12 7.67 -1.15
C GLY A 40 -22.02 7.74 -2.67
N LYS A 41 -23.01 8.33 -3.35
CA LYS A 41 -22.95 8.70 -4.78
C LYS A 41 -23.02 10.22 -4.92
N VAL A 42 -22.48 10.71 -6.03
CA VAL A 42 -22.47 12.12 -6.40
C VAL A 42 -23.15 12.27 -7.75
N ASP A 43 -24.09 13.20 -7.85
CA ASP A 43 -24.63 13.62 -9.14
C ASP A 43 -23.87 14.85 -9.64
N VAL A 44 -23.55 14.86 -10.93
CA VAL A 44 -22.70 15.88 -11.55
C VAL A 44 -23.19 16.25 -12.94
N LYS A 45 -23.21 17.55 -13.22
CA LYS A 45 -23.38 18.11 -14.56
C LYS A 45 -22.39 19.25 -14.77
N ALA A 46 -22.22 19.68 -16.01
CA ALA A 46 -21.38 20.83 -16.33
C ALA A 46 -22.03 21.76 -17.35
N PHE A 47 -21.65 23.03 -17.28
CA PHE A 47 -22.12 24.04 -18.19
C PHE A 47 -21.03 25.05 -18.55
N VAL A 48 -21.23 25.74 -19.66
CA VAL A 48 -20.41 26.86 -20.11
C VAL A 48 -21.28 28.11 -20.16
N ILE A 49 -20.77 29.23 -19.64
CA ILE A 49 -21.32 30.57 -19.86
C ILE A 49 -20.33 31.41 -20.66
N LYS A 50 -20.81 32.21 -21.62
CA LYS A 50 -19.94 32.94 -22.56
C LYS A 50 -19.58 34.35 -22.10
N SER A 51 -20.35 34.88 -21.17
CA SER A 51 -20.18 36.20 -20.57
C SER A 51 -20.47 36.15 -19.07
N GLU A 52 -20.06 37.18 -18.34
CA GLU A 52 -20.38 37.30 -16.92
C GLU A 52 -21.90 37.24 -16.73
N THR A 53 -22.36 36.29 -15.92
CA THR A 53 -23.78 35.99 -15.76
C THR A 53 -24.12 35.84 -14.28
N THR A 54 -25.17 36.55 -13.83
CA THR A 54 -25.79 36.29 -12.54
C THR A 54 -26.75 35.10 -12.65
N LEU A 55 -26.37 34.00 -12.01
CA LEU A 55 -27.11 32.75 -11.93
C LEU A 55 -27.99 32.75 -10.68
N LYS A 56 -29.15 32.10 -10.75
CA LYS A 56 -29.96 31.82 -9.56
C LYS A 56 -29.82 30.35 -9.22
N ILE A 57 -29.50 30.05 -7.98
CA ILE A 57 -29.37 28.69 -7.46
C ILE A 57 -30.52 28.48 -6.48
N GLU A 58 -31.31 27.44 -6.70
CA GLU A 58 -32.38 27.07 -5.79
C GLU A 58 -32.47 25.56 -5.63
N GLY A 59 -32.99 25.11 -4.49
CA GLY A 59 -33.07 23.69 -4.24
C GLY A 59 -33.45 23.34 -2.81
N TYR A 60 -33.19 22.09 -2.47
CA TYR A 60 -33.45 21.52 -1.15
C TYR A 60 -32.16 20.90 -0.62
N GLY A 61 -31.76 21.31 0.58
CA GLY A 61 -30.67 20.70 1.34
C GLY A 61 -31.24 19.98 2.57
N GLY A 62 -30.37 19.32 3.31
CA GLY A 62 -30.77 18.64 4.54
C GLY A 62 -29.62 18.36 5.48
N LEU A 63 -29.93 18.37 6.77
CA LEU A 63 -29.05 17.90 7.83
C LEU A 63 -29.92 17.15 8.82
N PHE A 64 -29.58 15.89 9.05
CA PHE A 64 -30.27 15.03 9.99
C PHE A 64 -29.29 14.44 10.99
N GLU A 65 -29.47 14.73 12.27
CA GLU A 65 -28.69 14.12 13.34
C GLU A 65 -29.43 12.87 13.83
N LYS A 66 -28.83 11.70 13.62
CA LYS A 66 -29.40 10.43 14.14
C LYS A 66 -28.26 9.56 14.66
N LEU A 67 -28.41 9.11 15.91
CA LEU A 67 -27.48 8.18 16.55
C LEU A 67 -26.02 8.68 16.56
N GLY A 68 -25.83 9.99 16.76
CA GLY A 68 -24.50 10.63 16.83
C GLY A 68 -23.84 10.91 15.48
N ASN A 69 -24.53 10.68 14.37
CA ASN A 69 -24.04 10.96 13.01
C ASN A 69 -24.89 12.02 12.31
N ASP A 70 -24.23 12.90 11.56
CA ASP A 70 -24.89 13.87 10.71
C ASP A 70 -25.00 13.31 9.28
N LEU A 71 -26.22 13.07 8.81
CA LEU A 71 -26.50 12.84 7.40
C LEU A 71 -26.77 14.18 6.72
N MET A 72 -25.91 14.56 5.77
CA MET A 72 -25.98 15.86 5.10
C MET A 72 -26.33 15.69 3.62
N PHE A 73 -27.08 16.65 3.09
CA PHE A 73 -27.45 16.78 1.67
C PHE A 73 -27.16 18.20 1.21
N TYR A 74 -26.22 18.36 0.27
CA TYR A 74 -25.87 19.68 -0.23
C TYR A 74 -25.20 19.64 -1.59
N GLY A 75 -25.20 20.78 -2.27
CA GLY A 75 -24.53 20.97 -3.56
C GLY A 75 -23.47 22.07 -3.55
N TRP A 76 -22.61 22.02 -4.57
CA TRP A 76 -21.57 23.01 -4.80
C TRP A 76 -21.28 23.18 -6.30
N ILE A 77 -20.59 24.27 -6.64
CA ILE A 77 -20.18 24.61 -8.00
C ILE A 77 -18.66 24.83 -8.00
N LEU A 78 -18.00 24.23 -8.96
CA LEU A 78 -16.55 24.28 -9.15
C LEU A 78 -16.23 24.85 -10.54
N ASP A 79 -15.20 25.69 -10.62
CA ASP A 79 -14.64 26.15 -11.89
C ASP A 79 -13.81 25.02 -12.52
N SER A 80 -14.22 24.53 -13.70
CA SER A 80 -13.65 23.31 -14.29
C SER A 80 -12.17 23.43 -14.64
N LYS A 81 -11.66 24.65 -14.83
CA LYS A 81 -10.27 24.91 -15.24
C LYS A 81 -9.33 25.03 -14.04
N SER A 82 -9.72 25.83 -13.05
CA SER A 82 -8.91 26.11 -11.86
C SER A 82 -9.15 25.12 -10.73
N ARG A 83 -10.22 24.31 -10.84
CA ARG A 83 -10.70 23.37 -9.81
C ARG A 83 -11.09 24.04 -8.49
N LYS A 84 -11.26 25.37 -8.50
CA LYS A 84 -11.67 26.13 -7.32
C LYS A 84 -13.18 26.06 -7.15
N ILE A 85 -13.61 25.90 -5.91
CA ILE A 85 -15.02 26.02 -5.54
C ILE A 85 -15.39 27.50 -5.67
N VAL A 86 -16.39 27.79 -6.48
CA VAL A 86 -16.90 29.15 -6.68
C VAL A 86 -18.18 29.41 -5.88
N TRP A 87 -18.85 28.33 -5.44
CA TRP A 87 -19.99 28.40 -4.55
C TRP A 87 -20.20 27.04 -3.88
N ASN A 88 -20.56 27.00 -2.60
CA ASN A 88 -21.02 25.79 -1.93
C ASN A 88 -22.10 26.12 -0.91
N LEU A 89 -23.10 25.23 -0.78
CA LEU A 89 -24.22 25.46 0.12
C LEU A 89 -23.82 25.46 1.61
N LEU A 90 -22.81 24.64 1.97
CA LEU A 90 -22.34 24.53 3.35
C LEU A 90 -21.86 25.87 3.89
N GLU A 91 -21.08 26.62 3.11
CA GLU A 91 -20.52 27.91 3.52
C GLU A 91 -21.57 29.01 3.55
N VAL A 92 -22.40 29.10 2.50
CA VAL A 92 -23.35 30.23 2.36
C VAL A 92 -24.55 30.14 3.28
N ALA A 93 -24.89 28.94 3.75
CA ALA A 93 -26.05 28.69 4.61
C ALA A 93 -25.65 27.96 5.90
N ASN A 94 -24.36 28.02 6.27
CA ASN A 94 -23.84 27.36 7.46
C ASN A 94 -24.63 27.77 8.70
N ASP A 95 -24.72 29.08 8.94
CA ASP A 95 -25.29 29.62 10.17
C ASP A 95 -26.81 29.49 10.21
N GLU A 96 -27.46 29.36 9.05
CA GLU A 96 -28.92 29.28 8.92
C GLU A 96 -29.45 27.85 9.09
N PHE A 97 -28.69 26.85 8.62
CA PHE A 97 -29.15 25.47 8.66
C PHE A 97 -28.14 24.56 9.32
N PHE A 98 -26.89 24.61 8.87
CA PHE A 98 -25.94 23.61 9.31
C PHE A 98 -25.51 23.84 10.76
N LEU A 99 -25.38 25.03 11.32
CA LEU A 99 -25.01 25.20 12.75
C LEU A 99 -26.08 24.71 13.72
N HIS A 100 -27.29 24.44 13.25
CA HIS A 100 -28.37 23.90 14.07
C HIS A 100 -28.33 22.38 14.11
N ASN A 101 -28.73 21.81 15.25
CA ASN A 101 -28.92 20.37 15.37
C ASN A 101 -30.19 19.98 14.60
N ASP A 102 -30.04 19.08 13.63
CA ASP A 102 -31.15 18.44 12.91
C ASP A 102 -32.24 19.40 12.37
N PRO A 103 -31.89 20.40 11.52
CA PRO A 103 -32.88 21.26 10.86
C PRO A 103 -33.80 20.49 9.90
N GLY A 104 -33.52 19.20 9.68
CA GLY A 104 -34.21 18.37 8.71
C GLY A 104 -33.99 18.86 7.28
N ARG A 105 -35.04 18.75 6.46
CA ARG A 105 -35.04 19.24 5.08
C ARG A 105 -35.37 20.73 5.05
N PHE A 106 -34.58 21.50 4.30
CA PHE A 106 -34.80 22.93 4.10
C PHE A 106 -34.66 23.30 2.62
N ASN A 107 -35.30 24.40 2.22
CA ASN A 107 -35.13 25.00 0.91
C ASN A 107 -34.09 26.11 0.97
N PHE A 108 -33.40 26.36 -0.13
CA PHE A 108 -32.47 27.47 -0.26
C PHE A 108 -32.64 28.17 -1.61
N LYS A 109 -32.30 29.46 -1.62
CA LYS A 109 -32.25 30.27 -2.84
C LYS A 109 -31.13 31.29 -2.72
N LYS A 110 -30.25 31.36 -3.73
CA LYS A 110 -29.12 32.27 -3.75
C LYS A 110 -28.81 32.73 -5.16
N ASP A 111 -28.40 33.98 -5.29
CA ASP A 111 -27.89 34.52 -6.55
C ASP A 111 -26.36 34.58 -6.48
N ILE A 112 -25.68 34.16 -7.54
CA ILE A 112 -24.22 34.28 -7.69
C ILE A 112 -23.87 34.86 -9.05
N THR A 113 -22.80 35.63 -9.13
CA THR A 113 -22.27 36.12 -10.42
C THR A 113 -20.98 35.37 -10.74
N LEU A 114 -20.95 34.73 -11.91
CA LEU A 114 -19.77 34.01 -12.39
C LEU A 114 -19.27 34.65 -13.70
N PRO A 115 -17.94 34.77 -13.90
CA PRO A 115 -17.38 35.21 -15.17
C PRO A 115 -17.60 34.17 -16.28
N ALA A 116 -17.28 34.55 -17.52
CA ALA A 116 -17.27 33.59 -18.63
C ALA A 116 -16.34 32.41 -18.33
N GLY A 117 -16.82 31.19 -18.52
CA GLY A 117 -16.09 30.00 -18.10
C GLY A 117 -16.89 28.70 -18.22
N GLN A 118 -16.24 27.59 -17.88
CA GLN A 118 -16.87 26.28 -17.74
C GLN A 118 -16.89 25.89 -16.27
N TYR A 119 -18.04 25.40 -15.81
CA TYR A 119 -18.30 25.06 -14.43
C TYR A 119 -18.91 23.67 -14.31
N GLU A 120 -18.62 23.01 -13.20
CA GLU A 120 -19.24 21.75 -12.78
C GLU A 120 -20.15 22.01 -11.58
N VAL A 121 -21.29 21.32 -11.57
CA VAL A 121 -22.34 21.41 -10.56
C VAL A 121 -22.46 20.05 -9.94
N TYR A 122 -22.32 20.00 -8.62
CA TYR A 122 -22.31 18.77 -7.85
C TYR A 122 -23.41 18.78 -6.81
N TYR A 123 -23.95 17.60 -6.53
CA TYR A 123 -24.84 17.37 -5.40
C TYR A 123 -24.57 16.00 -4.80
N ALA A 124 -24.45 15.94 -3.47
CA ALA A 124 -24.13 14.70 -2.78
C ALA A 124 -24.93 14.56 -1.49
N ALA A 125 -25.02 13.32 -1.01
CA ALA A 125 -25.37 13.05 0.36
C ALA A 125 -24.46 11.98 0.96
N GLY A 126 -24.18 12.12 2.25
CA GLY A 126 -23.25 11.27 2.96
C GLY A 126 -23.17 11.63 4.43
N ARG A 127 -22.51 10.76 5.20
CA ARG A 127 -22.26 11.01 6.63
C ARG A 127 -21.14 12.03 6.81
N ASN A 128 -21.24 12.79 7.90
CA ASN A 128 -20.15 13.53 8.48
C ASN A 128 -19.99 13.08 9.94
N TYR A 129 -18.90 12.38 10.25
CA TYR A 129 -18.65 11.89 11.60
C TYR A 129 -18.26 13.04 12.55
N ASN A 130 -18.80 13.01 13.77
CA ASN A 130 -18.33 13.82 14.91
C ASN A 130 -18.27 15.34 14.69
N ARG A 131 -19.27 15.93 14.05
CA ARG A 131 -19.29 17.38 13.80
C ARG A 131 -19.25 18.25 15.08
N PHE A 132 -19.81 17.77 16.19
CA PHE A 132 -19.91 18.50 17.46
C PHE A 132 -19.13 17.89 18.64
N GLY A 133 -18.25 16.91 18.38
CA GLY A 133 -17.34 16.33 19.38
C GLY A 133 -17.89 15.15 20.18
N ASN A 134 -17.01 14.16 20.39
CA ASN A 134 -17.04 13.00 21.29
C ASN A 134 -18.39 12.34 21.58
N LYS A 135 -18.87 11.52 20.64
CA LYS A 135 -19.58 10.28 20.96
C LYS A 135 -19.08 9.16 20.06
N GLU A 136 -18.02 8.48 20.47
CA GLU A 136 -17.65 7.17 19.92
C GLU A 136 -18.77 6.18 20.22
N TYR A 137 -19.72 6.06 19.29
CA TYR A 137 -20.57 4.89 19.21
C TYR A 137 -20.09 4.07 18.02
N ASN A 138 -19.33 3.01 18.31
CA ASN A 138 -19.07 1.92 17.37
C ASN A 138 -20.37 1.16 17.11
N PHE A 139 -21.23 1.71 16.26
CA PHE A 139 -22.39 1.00 15.74
C PHE A 139 -22.11 0.57 14.30
N HIS A 140 -21.91 -0.73 14.12
CA HIS A 140 -22.00 -1.38 12.82
C HIS A 140 -23.48 -1.44 12.38
N ILE A 141 -24.01 -0.32 11.90
CA ILE A 141 -25.22 -0.34 11.07
C ILE A 141 -24.75 -0.62 9.65
N SER A 142 -24.85 -1.88 9.23
CA SER A 142 -24.72 -2.26 7.82
C SER A 142 -25.70 -1.45 6.99
N ASP A 143 -25.15 -0.70 6.04
CA ASP A 143 -25.75 0.22 5.10
C ASP A 143 -26.28 1.56 5.63
N LEU A 144 -25.62 2.63 5.16
CA LEU A 144 -26.12 3.99 5.04
C LEU A 144 -27.57 4.04 4.50
N GLY A 145 -27.96 3.02 3.74
CA GLY A 145 -29.33 2.70 3.32
C GLY A 145 -30.37 2.62 4.46
N ASP A 146 -30.04 1.99 5.59
CA ASP A 146 -30.96 1.84 6.71
C ASP A 146 -31.19 3.16 7.46
N LEU A 147 -30.14 3.98 7.57
CA LEU A 147 -30.24 5.34 8.13
C LEU A 147 -31.14 6.23 7.29
N ILE A 148 -31.00 6.19 5.96
CA ILE A 148 -31.92 6.85 5.03
C ILE A 148 -33.34 6.34 5.25
N ASN A 149 -33.53 5.02 5.21
CA ASN A 149 -34.86 4.42 5.34
C ASN A 149 -35.52 4.89 6.63
N MET A 150 -34.79 4.95 7.75
CA MET A 150 -35.29 5.49 9.01
C MET A 150 -35.75 6.95 8.89
N ILE A 151 -34.92 7.84 8.32
CA ILE A 151 -35.27 9.26 8.13
C ILE A 151 -36.49 9.42 7.21
N PHE A 152 -36.56 8.65 6.13
CA PHE A 152 -37.64 8.80 5.15
C PHE A 152 -38.91 8.04 5.50
N ASN A 153 -38.85 7.00 6.33
CA ASN A 153 -40.02 6.36 6.93
C ASN A 153 -40.70 7.31 7.93
N GLU A 154 -39.96 8.16 8.64
CA GLU A 154 -40.55 9.25 9.44
C GLU A 154 -41.25 10.32 8.57
N ILE A 155 -40.80 10.50 7.32
CA ILE A 155 -41.31 11.54 6.39
C ILE A 155 -42.45 11.02 5.48
N ASN A 156 -42.56 9.71 5.24
CA ASN A 156 -43.54 9.11 4.33
C ASN A 156 -44.59 8.27 5.09
N TYR A 157 -45.75 8.87 5.39
CA TYR A 157 -46.95 8.12 5.79
C TYR A 157 -47.87 7.75 4.61
N ASP A 158 -47.47 8.01 3.36
CA ASP A 158 -48.27 7.68 2.17
C ASP A 158 -47.50 6.85 1.13
N LYS A 159 -48.22 5.88 0.56
CA LYS A 159 -47.75 4.66 -0.09
C LYS A 159 -47.25 4.81 -1.54
N GLU A 160 -46.46 3.79 -1.91
CA GLU A 160 -46.25 3.15 -3.22
C GLU A 160 -45.24 3.74 -4.24
N ASP A 161 -44.24 2.89 -4.52
CA ASP A 161 -43.44 2.70 -5.74
C ASP A 161 -42.83 3.89 -6.49
N ARG A 162 -41.53 4.16 -6.20
CA ARG A 162 -40.39 4.28 -7.15
C ARG A 162 -39.18 4.91 -6.43
N TYR A 163 -38.22 4.08 -6.03
CA TYR A 163 -37.08 4.50 -5.20
C TYR A 163 -36.22 5.62 -5.83
N ASN A 164 -35.98 5.64 -7.15
CA ASN A 164 -34.99 6.59 -7.73
C ASN A 164 -35.54 7.96 -8.18
N SER A 165 -36.81 8.09 -8.57
CA SER A 165 -37.35 9.39 -9.06
C SER A 165 -37.88 10.29 -7.93
N VAL A 166 -38.18 9.73 -6.76
CA VAL A 166 -38.77 10.47 -5.64
C VAL A 166 -37.69 11.23 -4.83
N TYR A 167 -36.51 10.66 -4.60
CA TYR A 167 -35.49 11.34 -3.78
C TYR A 167 -34.82 12.52 -4.49
N SER A 168 -34.55 12.45 -5.79
CA SER A 168 -34.05 13.60 -6.55
C SER A 168 -35.04 14.76 -6.54
N SER A 169 -36.35 14.50 -6.47
CA SER A 169 -37.37 15.54 -6.28
C SER A 169 -37.42 16.13 -4.87
N LYS A 170 -36.88 15.41 -3.87
CA LYS A 170 -36.84 15.84 -2.46
C LYS A 170 -35.56 16.61 -2.13
N PHE A 171 -34.42 16.22 -2.71
CA PHE A 171 -33.09 16.77 -2.48
C PHE A 171 -32.39 17.02 -3.82
N SER A 172 -32.25 18.29 -4.16
CA SER A 172 -31.73 18.72 -5.45
C SER A 172 -31.16 20.12 -5.39
N MET A 173 -30.39 20.46 -6.41
CA MET A 173 -29.97 21.82 -6.71
C MET A 173 -30.19 22.12 -8.18
N THR A 174 -30.85 23.24 -8.45
CA THR A 174 -31.12 23.74 -9.79
C THR A 174 -30.43 25.08 -9.97
N VAL A 175 -29.62 25.18 -11.02
CA VAL A 175 -29.01 26.43 -11.49
C VAL A 175 -29.88 26.97 -12.62
N LEU A 176 -30.43 28.17 -12.45
CA LEU A 176 -31.24 28.87 -13.43
C LEU A 176 -30.39 29.92 -14.16
N PHE A 177 -30.60 30.02 -15.47
CA PHE A 177 -29.85 30.89 -16.38
C PHE A 177 -30.79 31.96 -16.96
N PRO A 178 -30.86 33.17 -16.37
CA PRO A 178 -31.87 34.17 -16.75
C PRO A 178 -31.78 34.67 -18.20
N ASN A 179 -30.58 34.65 -18.80
CA ASN A 179 -30.30 35.26 -20.11
C ASN A 179 -30.13 34.26 -21.26
N ASN A 180 -30.42 32.96 -21.06
CA ASN A 180 -30.11 31.88 -22.03
C ASN A 180 -28.64 31.76 -22.47
N ASP A 181 -27.70 32.49 -21.86
CA ASP A 181 -26.28 32.50 -22.27
C ASP A 181 -25.50 31.32 -21.68
N PHE A 182 -26.08 30.12 -21.72
CA PHE A 182 -25.43 28.89 -21.24
C PHE A 182 -25.57 27.73 -22.22
N LYS A 183 -24.66 26.77 -22.08
CA LYS A 183 -24.71 25.48 -22.78
C LYS A 183 -24.30 24.37 -21.82
N GLU A 184 -25.12 23.34 -21.69
CA GLU A 184 -24.75 22.12 -20.96
C GLU A 184 -23.70 21.37 -21.78
N VAL A 185 -22.66 20.89 -21.09
CA VAL A 185 -21.55 20.16 -21.69
C VAL A 185 -21.27 18.89 -20.89
N ALA A 186 -20.54 17.95 -21.49
CA ALA A 186 -20.12 16.75 -20.78
C ALA A 186 -19.20 17.12 -19.61
N TRP A 187 -19.59 16.71 -18.40
CA TRP A 187 -18.88 17.04 -17.16
C TRP A 187 -17.46 16.49 -17.11
N ASN A 188 -17.21 15.35 -17.77
CA ASN A 188 -15.91 14.69 -17.77
C ASN A 188 -14.91 15.34 -18.74
N GLN A 189 -15.35 16.19 -19.65
CA GLN A 189 -14.51 16.69 -20.75
C GLN A 189 -13.27 17.41 -20.23
N LYS A 190 -13.44 18.41 -19.34
CA LYS A 190 -12.31 19.20 -18.83
C LYS A 190 -11.40 18.40 -17.91
N VAL A 191 -11.97 17.51 -17.10
CA VAL A 191 -11.20 16.58 -16.26
C VAL A 191 -10.30 15.72 -17.14
N ASN A 192 -10.84 15.13 -18.21
CA ASN A 192 -10.09 14.29 -19.13
C ASN A 192 -9.04 15.09 -19.92
N GLU A 193 -9.32 16.35 -20.29
CA GLU A 193 -8.32 17.24 -20.89
C GLU A 193 -7.17 17.55 -19.91
N PHE A 194 -7.47 17.77 -18.63
CA PHE A 194 -6.48 18.11 -17.60
C PHE A 194 -5.59 16.90 -17.27
N SER A 195 -6.18 15.71 -17.09
CA SER A 195 -5.45 14.46 -16.87
C SER A 195 -4.71 13.97 -18.11
N GLY A 196 -5.26 14.16 -19.31
CA GLY A 196 -4.62 13.78 -20.57
C GLY A 196 -3.34 14.56 -20.90
N ASN A 197 -3.16 15.75 -20.31
CA ASN A 197 -1.94 16.55 -20.45
C ASN A 197 -0.90 16.28 -19.34
N ALA A 198 -1.19 15.36 -18.42
CA ALA A 198 -0.29 15.00 -17.33
C ALA A 198 0.83 14.06 -17.78
N LEU A 199 1.96 14.09 -17.07
CA LEU A 199 3.01 13.07 -17.21
C LEU A 199 2.52 11.72 -16.66
N VAL A 200 1.84 11.76 -15.52
CA VAL A 200 1.16 10.61 -14.89
C VAL A 200 -0.17 11.09 -14.33
N SER A 201 -1.23 10.31 -14.52
CA SER A 201 -2.54 10.57 -13.92
C SER A 201 -3.22 9.26 -13.52
N VAL A 202 -3.73 9.24 -12.29
CA VAL A 202 -4.63 8.27 -11.71
C VAL A 202 -5.77 9.08 -11.12
N VAL A 203 -6.91 9.10 -11.78
CA VAL A 203 -8.08 9.88 -11.36
C VAL A 203 -9.28 8.97 -11.33
N ARG A 204 -10.21 9.27 -10.43
CA ARG A 204 -11.41 8.44 -10.21
C ARG A 204 -11.02 7.02 -9.76
N ALA A 205 -9.99 6.91 -8.92
CA ALA A 205 -9.55 5.63 -8.38
C ALA A 205 -10.69 4.94 -7.59
N GLY A 206 -10.87 3.65 -7.85
CA GLY A 206 -11.79 2.76 -7.14
C GLY A 206 -11.16 2.14 -5.89
N ASP A 207 -11.90 1.22 -5.28
CA ASP A 207 -11.44 0.40 -4.15
C ASP A 207 -10.35 -0.60 -4.58
N ASN A 208 -9.37 -0.87 -3.70
CA ASN A 208 -8.35 -1.91 -3.84
C ASN A 208 -7.49 -1.81 -5.12
N GLU A 209 -7.23 -0.60 -5.61
CA GLU A 209 -6.35 -0.40 -6.75
C GLU A 209 -4.89 -0.46 -6.31
N ASN A 210 -4.03 -1.05 -7.13
CA ASN A 210 -2.58 -0.95 -7.02
C ASN A 210 -2.03 -0.57 -8.40
N ILE A 211 -1.64 0.69 -8.55
CA ILE A 211 -1.23 1.29 -9.82
C ILE A 211 0.23 1.70 -9.74
N LYS A 212 1.00 1.19 -10.72
CA LYS A 212 2.41 1.52 -10.93
C LYS A 212 2.61 2.27 -12.22
N LYS A 213 3.31 3.41 -12.17
CA LYS A 213 3.70 4.21 -13.35
C LYS A 213 5.14 4.68 -13.21
N SER A 214 5.95 4.57 -14.27
CA SER A 214 7.35 5.01 -14.23
C SER A 214 7.62 6.12 -15.24
N PHE A 215 8.56 7.00 -14.91
CA PHE A 215 9.01 8.07 -15.78
C PHE A 215 10.50 8.36 -15.56
N THR A 216 11.14 9.00 -16.53
CA THR A 216 12.51 9.49 -16.41
C THR A 216 12.54 11.02 -16.45
N ALA A 217 13.43 11.61 -15.67
CA ALA A 217 13.83 13.01 -15.73
C ALA A 217 15.25 13.08 -16.31
N LEU A 218 15.42 13.77 -17.44
CA LEU A 218 16.69 13.84 -18.18
C LEU A 218 17.72 14.81 -17.57
N LYS A 219 17.23 15.71 -16.72
CA LYS A 219 17.95 16.68 -15.90
C LYS A 219 17.13 16.92 -14.63
N ASP A 220 17.52 17.87 -13.79
CA ASP A 220 16.69 18.33 -12.70
C ASP A 220 15.41 18.99 -13.26
N VAL A 221 14.24 18.58 -12.78
CA VAL A 221 12.93 19.02 -13.28
C VAL A 221 12.01 19.39 -12.15
N LYS A 222 11.12 20.35 -12.41
CA LYS A 222 10.01 20.68 -11.51
C LYS A 222 8.74 19.96 -11.91
N LEU A 223 8.09 19.34 -10.93
CA LEU A 223 6.82 18.63 -11.08
C LEU A 223 5.78 19.24 -10.14
N ASN A 224 4.59 19.51 -10.66
CA ASN A 224 3.40 19.87 -9.89
C ASN A 224 2.59 18.61 -9.64
N ILE A 225 2.41 18.26 -8.37
CA ILE A 225 1.66 17.10 -7.92
C ILE A 225 0.37 17.59 -7.29
N MET A 226 -0.76 17.05 -7.77
CA MET A 226 -2.05 17.20 -7.14
C MET A 226 -2.53 15.82 -6.70
N GLU A 227 -2.93 15.70 -5.45
CA GLU A 227 -3.43 14.44 -4.89
C GLU A 227 -4.65 14.69 -4.02
N ILE A 228 -5.65 13.82 -4.11
CA ILE A 228 -6.81 13.76 -3.23
C ILE A 228 -7.00 12.30 -2.80
N GLY A 229 -7.03 12.05 -1.49
CA GLY A 229 -7.05 10.70 -0.90
C GLY A 229 -7.61 10.66 0.52
N GLU A 230 -7.73 9.45 1.09
CA GLU A 230 -8.31 9.18 2.41
C GLU A 230 -7.24 9.10 3.51
N GLN A 231 -7.34 9.96 4.52
CA GLN A 231 -6.50 9.92 5.72
C GLN A 231 -7.36 9.76 6.99
N SER A 232 -7.00 8.83 7.88
CA SER A 232 -7.54 8.70 9.25
C SER A 232 -6.40 8.53 10.24
N ASP A 233 -6.49 9.14 11.43
CA ASP A 233 -5.55 8.94 12.55
C ASP A 233 -4.06 8.97 12.11
N ASP A 234 -3.74 9.99 11.30
CA ASP A 234 -2.46 10.23 10.63
C ASP A 234 -2.00 9.19 9.58
N GLN A 235 -2.73 8.08 9.39
CA GLN A 235 -2.48 7.08 8.35
C GLN A 235 -3.04 7.50 6.99
N LEU A 236 -2.27 7.24 5.94
CA LEU A 236 -2.60 7.52 4.54
C LEU A 236 -3.00 6.22 3.84
N TYR A 237 -4.24 6.15 3.33
CA TYR A 237 -4.77 4.97 2.63
C TYR A 237 -4.66 5.14 1.11
N ASP A 238 -5.50 6.00 0.53
CA ASP A 238 -5.57 6.25 -0.92
C ASP A 238 -4.52 7.27 -1.39
N PHE A 239 -3.25 6.91 -1.27
CA PHE A 239 -2.14 7.84 -1.52
C PHE A 239 -1.07 7.28 -2.45
N THR A 240 -0.19 8.18 -2.86
CA THR A 240 0.90 7.89 -3.79
C THR A 240 2.24 8.01 -3.11
N TRP A 241 3.18 7.14 -3.43
CA TRP A 241 4.61 7.41 -3.27
C TRP A 241 5.29 7.50 -4.62
N ILE A 242 6.23 8.44 -4.71
CA ILE A 242 7.21 8.48 -5.78
C ILE A 242 8.54 8.04 -5.18
N VAL A 243 9.17 7.04 -5.78
CA VAL A 243 10.49 6.55 -5.38
C VAL A 243 11.48 6.72 -6.53
N ASN A 244 12.76 6.92 -6.19
CA ASN A 244 13.84 6.76 -7.15
C ASN A 244 13.93 5.28 -7.53
N ALA A 245 13.85 4.94 -8.82
CA ALA A 245 13.81 3.55 -9.27
C ALA A 245 15.15 2.80 -9.08
N SER A 246 16.27 3.51 -8.95
CA SER A 246 17.57 2.89 -8.70
C SER A 246 17.81 2.62 -7.22
N THR A 247 17.40 3.53 -6.33
CA THR A 247 17.66 3.42 -4.88
C THR A 247 16.45 3.00 -4.07
N TYR A 248 15.24 3.01 -4.65
CA TYR A 248 13.96 2.84 -3.95
C TYR A 248 13.72 3.83 -2.80
N GLU A 249 14.47 4.94 -2.77
CA GLU A 249 14.26 5.99 -1.78
C GLU A 249 13.01 6.79 -2.14
N LYS A 250 12.12 6.96 -1.16
CA LYS A 250 10.92 7.77 -1.30
C LYS A 250 11.30 9.24 -1.44
N VAL A 251 10.93 9.85 -2.57
CA VAL A 251 11.12 11.28 -2.84
C VAL A 251 9.85 12.09 -2.61
N TRP A 252 8.69 11.45 -2.61
CA TRP A 252 7.40 12.06 -2.29
C TRP A 252 6.41 11.02 -1.74
N PRO A 253 5.56 11.35 -0.75
CA PRO A 253 5.54 12.58 0.05
C PRO A 253 6.83 12.71 0.87
N ASN A 254 7.20 13.95 1.17
CA ASN A 254 8.39 14.27 1.96
C ASN A 254 8.03 15.13 3.19
N ALA A 255 9.02 15.50 3.99
CA ALA A 255 8.83 16.27 5.22
C ALA A 255 8.16 17.65 5.01
N GLU A 256 8.13 18.16 3.77
CA GLU A 256 7.50 19.43 3.40
C GLU A 256 6.07 19.24 2.89
N THR A 257 5.66 18.01 2.54
CA THR A 257 4.31 17.74 2.07
C THR A 257 3.30 18.03 3.17
N ARG A 258 2.25 18.77 2.82
CA ARG A 258 1.16 19.13 3.72
C ARG A 258 -0.16 18.74 3.09
N PHE A 259 -0.88 17.86 3.75
CA PHE A 259 -2.22 17.45 3.38
C PHE A 259 -3.25 18.31 4.12
N LYS A 260 -4.24 18.82 3.39
CA LYS A 260 -5.31 19.70 3.90
C LYS A 260 -6.66 19.06 3.64
N LYS A 261 -7.67 19.39 4.44
CA LYS A 261 -9.05 18.92 4.21
C LYS A 261 -9.51 19.27 2.79
N ALA A 262 -10.04 18.31 2.05
CA ALA A 262 -10.46 18.45 0.64
C ALA A 262 -11.97 18.70 0.43
N GLY A 263 -12.71 18.95 1.51
CA GLY A 263 -14.17 19.08 1.50
C GLY A 263 -14.87 17.87 2.10
N GLY A 264 -16.19 17.98 2.27
CA GLY A 264 -17.02 16.89 2.82
C GLY A 264 -16.53 16.37 4.18
N GLY A 265 -16.41 15.04 4.27
CA GLY A 265 -15.98 14.33 5.48
C GLY A 265 -14.56 14.71 5.94
N SER A 266 -14.25 14.45 7.20
CA SER A 266 -12.95 14.78 7.81
C SER A 266 -11.77 14.03 7.19
N LYS A 267 -12.03 12.83 6.63
CA LYS A 267 -11.03 11.93 6.06
C LYS A 267 -10.51 12.34 4.68
N ASN A 268 -11.28 13.15 3.95
CA ASN A 268 -10.87 13.67 2.65
C ASN A 268 -9.70 14.63 2.80
N LYS A 269 -8.55 14.28 2.24
CA LYS A 269 -7.39 15.16 2.18
C LYS A 269 -6.96 15.44 0.77
N SER A 270 -6.30 16.56 0.59
CA SER A 270 -5.70 16.97 -0.67
C SER A 270 -4.37 17.67 -0.45
N THR A 271 -3.54 17.63 -1.47
CA THR A 271 -2.37 18.50 -1.56
C THR A 271 -2.14 18.95 -3.00
N PHE A 272 -1.54 20.12 -3.13
CA PHE A 272 -0.99 20.62 -4.38
C PHE A 272 0.41 21.13 -4.08
N GLN A 273 1.43 20.44 -4.59
CA GLN A 273 2.83 20.72 -4.26
C GLN A 273 3.67 20.71 -5.53
N THR A 274 4.53 21.72 -5.68
CA THR A 274 5.62 21.67 -6.65
C THR A 274 6.84 21.06 -5.96
N ILE A 275 7.43 20.02 -6.57
CA ILE A 275 8.68 19.42 -6.12
C ILE A 275 9.75 19.54 -7.21
N THR A 276 11.02 19.50 -6.81
CA THR A 276 12.14 19.38 -7.74
C THR A 276 12.70 17.97 -7.63
N LEU A 277 12.74 17.26 -8.75
CA LEU A 277 13.37 15.95 -8.85
C LEU A 277 14.69 16.07 -9.61
N PRO A 278 15.79 15.52 -9.08
CA PRO A 278 17.03 15.39 -9.83
C PRO A 278 16.87 14.58 -11.13
N LYS A 279 17.90 14.59 -11.97
CA LYS A 279 18.02 13.61 -13.06
C LYS A 279 17.89 12.18 -12.51
N GLY A 280 17.04 11.37 -13.12
CA GLY A 280 16.86 9.98 -12.68
C GLY A 280 15.71 9.25 -13.34
N THR A 281 15.46 8.04 -12.86
CA THR A 281 14.25 7.28 -13.17
C THR A 281 13.44 7.15 -11.89
N TYR A 282 12.14 7.34 -11.99
CA TYR A 282 11.23 7.37 -10.87
C TYR A 282 10.05 6.44 -11.12
N THR A 283 9.56 5.85 -10.04
CA THR A 283 8.36 5.04 -10.06
C THR A 283 7.37 5.60 -9.07
N LEU A 284 6.15 5.79 -9.55
CA LEU A 284 4.97 6.14 -8.81
C LEU A 284 4.21 4.86 -8.45
N TYR A 285 3.87 4.72 -7.18
CA TYR A 285 2.97 3.70 -6.64
C TYR A 285 1.77 4.41 -6.03
N PHE A 286 0.57 4.09 -6.51
CA PHE A 286 -0.69 4.50 -5.91
C PHE A 286 -1.43 3.25 -5.46
N THR A 287 -1.87 3.24 -4.21
CA THR A 287 -2.65 2.14 -3.63
C THR A 287 -3.89 2.73 -2.97
N SER A 288 -5.04 2.09 -3.13
CA SER A 288 -6.29 2.44 -2.43
C SER A 288 -6.82 1.30 -1.58
N ASP A 289 -7.56 1.64 -0.52
CA ASP A 289 -8.21 0.68 0.37
C ASP A 289 -9.61 0.28 -0.12
N ASP A 290 -10.41 -0.39 0.73
CA ASP A 290 -11.70 -0.97 0.36
C ASP A 290 -12.93 -0.14 0.77
N SER A 291 -12.73 1.09 1.23
CA SER A 291 -13.75 1.76 2.04
C SER A 291 -14.22 3.14 1.53
N HIS A 292 -13.38 3.90 0.81
CA HIS A 292 -13.70 5.29 0.44
C HIS A 292 -13.17 5.74 -0.93
N SER A 293 -13.85 5.34 -2.00
CA SER A 293 -13.43 5.60 -3.38
C SER A 293 -14.39 6.44 -4.20
N TYR A 294 -13.94 6.82 -5.41
CA TYR A 294 -14.67 7.68 -6.35
C TYR A 294 -16.13 7.28 -6.57
N ASP A 295 -16.38 5.99 -6.70
CA ASP A 295 -17.69 5.44 -6.98
C ASP A 295 -18.46 5.07 -5.71
N LYS A 296 -17.84 5.01 -4.53
CA LYS A 296 -18.51 4.62 -3.29
C LYS A 296 -17.93 5.33 -2.06
N TRP A 297 -18.50 6.50 -1.75
CA TRP A 297 -18.07 7.28 -0.59
C TRP A 297 -18.76 6.81 0.71
N ASN A 298 -17.98 6.31 1.68
CA ASN A 298 -18.52 5.96 3.01
C ASN A 298 -18.84 7.19 3.90
N VAL A 299 -18.33 8.38 3.55
CA VAL A 299 -18.65 9.71 4.11
C VAL A 299 -18.93 10.70 2.97
N LEU A 300 -19.23 11.97 3.29
CA LEU A 300 -19.38 13.00 2.25
C LEU A 300 -18.11 13.09 1.39
N PRO A 301 -18.25 13.14 0.05
CA PRO A 301 -17.11 13.18 -0.87
C PRO A 301 -16.28 14.46 -0.72
N PRO A 302 -15.04 14.48 -1.24
CA PRO A 302 -14.30 15.74 -1.41
C PRO A 302 -15.03 16.65 -2.40
N TYR A 303 -14.67 17.94 -2.42
CA TYR A 303 -15.27 18.90 -3.35
C TYR A 303 -14.84 18.69 -4.81
N ASP A 304 -13.73 17.98 -5.04
CA ASP A 304 -13.31 17.57 -6.38
C ASP A 304 -13.21 16.04 -6.47
N PRO A 305 -14.35 15.32 -6.44
CA PRO A 305 -14.35 13.86 -6.45
C PRO A 305 -13.74 13.29 -7.73
N GLN A 306 -13.76 14.07 -8.82
CA GLN A 306 -13.22 13.67 -10.12
C GLN A 306 -11.71 13.46 -10.12
N PHE A 307 -11.00 14.06 -9.16
CA PHE A 307 -9.56 13.96 -8.99
C PHE A 307 -9.14 13.11 -7.78
N TRP A 308 -10.04 12.23 -7.29
CA TRP A 308 -9.64 11.18 -6.35
C TRP A 308 -8.52 10.32 -6.95
N GLY A 309 -7.37 10.28 -6.28
CA GLY A 309 -6.10 9.80 -6.81
C GLY A 309 -5.06 10.92 -6.97
N VAL A 310 -4.13 10.75 -7.92
CA VAL A 310 -2.96 11.62 -8.13
C VAL A 310 -2.83 12.05 -9.58
N THR A 311 -2.41 13.28 -9.81
CA THR A 311 -2.00 13.74 -11.13
C THR A 311 -0.75 14.62 -11.06
N ILE A 312 0.17 14.39 -12.00
CA ILE A 312 1.50 15.00 -12.02
C ILE A 312 1.73 15.67 -13.36
N TRP A 313 2.04 16.97 -13.32
CA TRP A 313 2.44 17.74 -14.50
C TRP A 313 3.88 18.24 -14.35
N PRO A 314 4.71 18.13 -15.39
CA PRO A 314 5.95 18.88 -15.42
C PRO A 314 5.64 20.38 -15.57
N ASP A 315 6.51 21.21 -15.02
CA ASP A 315 6.52 22.63 -15.38
C ASP A 315 6.69 22.80 -16.90
N GLU A 316 6.15 23.88 -17.46
CA GLU A 316 6.17 24.13 -18.91
C GLU A 316 7.59 24.03 -19.50
N ALA A 317 8.58 24.55 -18.77
CA ALA A 317 10.00 24.54 -19.16
C ALA A 317 10.63 23.13 -19.13
N ASP A 318 10.01 22.18 -18.42
CA ASP A 318 10.53 20.83 -18.18
C ASP A 318 9.76 19.72 -18.91
N LYS A 319 8.66 20.05 -19.61
CA LYS A 319 7.88 19.10 -20.42
C LYS A 319 8.72 18.22 -21.36
N ALA A 320 9.70 18.81 -22.04
CA ALA A 320 10.58 18.08 -22.96
C ALA A 320 11.66 17.23 -22.25
N ASN A 321 11.82 17.39 -20.93
CA ASN A 321 12.86 16.76 -20.12
C ASN A 321 12.30 15.62 -19.25
N VAL A 322 11.01 15.30 -19.38
CA VAL A 322 10.38 14.16 -18.72
C VAL A 322 9.76 13.23 -19.74
N LYS A 323 9.78 11.92 -19.45
CA LYS A 323 9.15 10.93 -20.32
C LYS A 323 8.62 9.76 -19.51
N ALA A 324 7.35 9.40 -19.71
CA ALA A 324 6.80 8.16 -19.18
C ALA A 324 7.49 6.95 -19.83
N ILE A 325 7.80 5.94 -19.03
CA ILE A 325 8.49 4.72 -19.46
C ILE A 325 7.82 3.49 -18.86
N GLU A 326 8.14 2.32 -19.40
CA GLU A 326 7.81 1.06 -18.73
C GLU A 326 8.67 0.88 -17.48
N ALA A 327 8.07 0.28 -16.45
CA ALA A 327 8.78 0.01 -15.20
C ALA A 327 9.86 -1.05 -15.42
N VAL A 328 11.06 -0.79 -14.91
CA VAL A 328 12.15 -1.77 -14.86
C VAL A 328 12.26 -2.30 -13.44
N ASP A 329 12.39 -3.62 -13.31
CA ASP A 329 12.67 -4.28 -12.05
C ASP A 329 14.20 -4.27 -11.81
N PRO A 330 14.71 -3.55 -10.80
CA PRO A 330 16.15 -3.41 -10.58
C PRO A 330 16.73 -4.46 -9.63
N PHE A 331 15.90 -5.27 -8.98
CA PHE A 331 16.34 -6.20 -7.93
C PHE A 331 17.13 -7.37 -8.52
N VAL A 332 18.23 -7.72 -7.85
CA VAL A 332 19.05 -8.91 -8.15
C VAL A 332 18.65 -10.11 -7.31
N LEU A 333 17.96 -9.91 -6.19
CA LEU A 333 17.39 -10.95 -5.32
C LEU A 333 16.00 -10.51 -4.86
N LYS A 334 15.04 -11.44 -4.87
CA LYS A 334 13.66 -11.19 -4.43
C LYS A 334 13.13 -12.39 -3.65
N LEU A 335 12.84 -12.17 -2.38
CA LEU A 335 12.04 -12.99 -1.48
C LEU A 335 10.77 -12.20 -1.15
N ASN A 336 10.08 -11.72 -2.18
CA ASN A 336 8.93 -10.84 -2.06
C ASN A 336 7.63 -11.53 -2.45
N LYS A 337 6.51 -10.83 -2.27
CA LYS A 337 5.16 -11.40 -2.41
C LYS A 337 4.93 -12.59 -1.47
N ALA A 338 5.57 -12.55 -0.30
CA ALA A 338 5.47 -13.61 0.70
C ALA A 338 4.01 -13.75 1.16
N LYS A 339 3.51 -14.99 1.14
CA LYS A 339 2.17 -15.36 1.63
C LYS A 339 2.23 -15.69 3.11
N ASN A 340 1.10 -15.91 3.77
CA ASN A 340 1.06 -16.33 5.17
C ASN A 340 1.87 -17.63 5.39
N ASN A 341 2.52 -17.75 6.54
CA ASN A 341 3.36 -18.89 6.94
C ASN A 341 4.49 -19.21 5.95
N ALA A 342 4.99 -18.21 5.23
CA ALA A 342 6.09 -18.39 4.28
C ALA A 342 7.42 -18.41 5.03
N TYR A 343 8.30 -19.33 4.62
CA TYR A 343 9.71 -19.33 4.97
C TYR A 343 10.52 -19.36 3.68
N LEU A 344 11.00 -18.20 3.26
CA LEU A 344 11.70 -17.99 2.00
C LEU A 344 13.20 -17.87 2.25
N SER A 345 14.01 -18.46 1.38
CA SER A 345 15.46 -18.29 1.40
C SER A 345 16.09 -18.29 0.02
N GLN A 346 17.18 -17.56 -0.13
CA GLN A 346 17.95 -17.50 -1.37
C GLN A 346 19.43 -17.26 -1.05
N GLY A 347 20.27 -18.19 -1.50
CA GLY A 347 21.71 -18.05 -1.40
C GLY A 347 22.27 -17.09 -2.45
N PHE A 348 23.37 -16.41 -2.12
CA PHE A 348 24.15 -15.63 -3.07
C PHE A 348 25.64 -15.59 -2.69
N THR A 349 26.50 -15.50 -3.70
CA THR A 349 27.94 -15.29 -3.54
C THR A 349 28.32 -13.90 -4.02
N LEU A 350 29.10 -13.19 -3.21
CA LEU A 350 29.77 -11.96 -3.61
C LEU A 350 31.20 -12.30 -4.07
N LYS A 351 31.54 -11.99 -5.33
CA LYS A 351 32.88 -12.28 -5.89
C LYS A 351 33.98 -11.35 -5.36
N LYS A 352 33.58 -10.25 -4.72
CA LYS A 352 34.43 -9.21 -4.12
C LYS A 352 33.63 -8.52 -3.02
N ASP A 353 34.28 -7.66 -2.25
CA ASP A 353 33.58 -6.80 -1.29
C ASP A 353 32.60 -5.89 -2.04
N MET A 354 31.36 -5.81 -1.56
CA MET A 354 30.29 -5.06 -2.22
C MET A 354 29.43 -4.30 -1.22
N LYS A 355 29.04 -3.09 -1.62
CA LYS A 355 27.88 -2.39 -1.07
C LYS A 355 26.64 -2.96 -1.74
N ILE A 356 25.69 -3.43 -0.93
CA ILE A 356 24.38 -3.88 -1.40
C ILE A 356 23.31 -3.05 -0.71
N ARG A 357 22.19 -2.84 -1.40
CA ARG A 357 21.02 -2.19 -0.81
C ARG A 357 19.94 -3.22 -0.54
N VAL A 358 19.56 -3.33 0.73
CA VAL A 358 18.53 -4.23 1.22
C VAL A 358 17.25 -3.41 1.43
N LEU A 359 16.21 -3.83 0.73
CA LEU A 359 14.85 -3.31 0.86
C LEU A 359 13.99 -4.43 1.44
N CYS A 360 13.40 -4.21 2.61
CA CYS A 360 12.57 -5.21 3.26
C CYS A 360 11.29 -4.57 3.77
N GLU A 361 10.13 -5.17 3.48
CA GLU A 361 8.82 -4.77 3.99
C GLU A 361 8.20 -5.93 4.79
N GLY A 362 7.58 -5.61 5.92
CA GLY A 362 7.03 -6.60 6.83
C GLY A 362 6.16 -6.00 7.93
N GLU A 363 5.62 -6.85 8.79
CA GLU A 363 4.65 -6.53 9.82
C GLU A 363 5.34 -6.43 11.17
N SER A 364 5.04 -5.37 11.91
CA SER A 364 5.37 -5.27 13.32
C SER A 364 4.24 -5.78 14.21
N THR A 365 4.60 -6.51 15.27
CA THR A 365 3.67 -6.94 16.34
C THR A 365 3.36 -5.84 17.36
N GLY A 366 4.01 -4.68 17.27
CA GLY A 366 4.11 -3.73 18.39
C GLY A 366 5.31 -4.05 19.30
N ASP A 367 5.61 -3.15 20.25
CA ASP A 367 6.65 -3.33 21.28
C ASP A 367 8.09 -3.61 20.80
N PHE A 368 8.48 -3.08 19.64
CA PHE A 368 9.81 -3.18 19.01
C PHE A 368 10.10 -4.48 18.25
N ASP A 369 9.12 -5.38 18.13
CA ASP A 369 9.24 -6.68 17.47
C ASP A 369 8.55 -6.72 16.08
N MET A 370 8.91 -7.75 15.31
CA MET A 370 8.43 -8.00 13.94
C MET A 370 7.78 -9.39 13.86
N ALA A 371 6.61 -9.49 13.23
CA ALA A 371 5.98 -10.74 12.85
C ALA A 371 6.56 -11.23 11.51
N ASP A 372 6.59 -10.34 10.52
CA ASP A 372 7.13 -10.63 9.20
C ASP A 372 8.41 -9.82 9.00
N TYR A 373 9.52 -10.51 8.74
CA TYR A 373 10.81 -9.85 8.60
C TYR A 373 11.82 -10.73 7.85
N GLY A 374 12.94 -10.11 7.48
CA GLY A 374 14.03 -10.77 6.79
C GLY A 374 15.38 -10.51 7.44
N TRP A 375 16.32 -11.41 7.17
CA TRP A 375 17.70 -11.33 7.67
C TRP A 375 18.66 -11.92 6.63
N ILE A 376 19.95 -11.64 6.80
CA ILE A 376 21.03 -12.16 5.96
C ILE A 376 22.07 -12.78 6.88
N VAL A 377 22.46 -14.02 6.55
CA VAL A 377 23.47 -14.80 7.28
C VAL A 377 24.69 -15.00 6.38
N ASN A 378 25.89 -14.91 6.95
CA ASN A 378 27.09 -15.41 6.30
C ASN A 378 27.08 -16.94 6.34
N SER A 379 27.04 -17.60 5.18
CA SER A 379 26.85 -19.04 5.09
C SER A 379 28.05 -19.86 5.55
N ASP A 380 29.24 -19.27 5.63
CA ASP A 380 30.47 -19.98 6.03
C ASP A 380 30.58 -20.09 7.56
N ASN A 381 30.07 -19.08 8.29
CA ASN A 381 30.17 -19.02 9.74
C ASN A 381 28.82 -18.86 10.45
N HIS A 382 27.70 -18.87 9.74
CA HIS A 382 26.35 -18.76 10.30
C HIS A 382 26.07 -17.49 11.11
N THR A 383 26.89 -16.44 10.98
CA THR A 383 26.62 -15.18 11.68
C THR A 383 25.61 -14.33 10.91
N THR A 384 24.62 -13.80 11.63
CA THR A 384 23.70 -12.80 11.08
C THR A 384 24.45 -11.50 10.82
N VAL A 385 24.57 -11.11 9.56
CA VAL A 385 25.25 -9.88 9.13
C VAL A 385 24.29 -8.71 8.93
N TRP A 386 23.00 -9.00 8.80
CA TRP A 386 21.94 -7.99 8.70
C TRP A 386 20.60 -8.57 9.12
N GLU A 387 19.74 -7.73 9.69
CA GLU A 387 18.41 -8.10 10.20
C GLU A 387 17.47 -6.90 10.13
N PHE A 388 16.23 -7.15 9.71
CA PHE A 388 15.14 -6.18 9.73
C PHE A 388 14.46 -6.13 11.10
N THR A 389 14.58 -5.00 11.79
CA THR A 389 13.95 -4.79 13.12
C THR A 389 13.08 -3.54 13.13
N GLN A 390 12.06 -3.51 13.99
CA GLN A 390 11.14 -2.38 14.07
C GLN A 390 11.87 -1.05 14.36
N ARG A 391 12.89 -1.07 15.23
CA ARG A 391 13.67 0.13 15.61
C ARG A 391 14.37 0.81 14.44
N LYS A 392 14.76 0.06 13.41
CA LYS A 392 15.44 0.57 12.21
C LYS A 392 14.48 0.82 11.05
N SER A 393 13.18 0.61 11.27
CA SER A 393 12.16 0.67 10.24
C SER A 393 11.47 2.03 10.15
N GLN A 394 10.89 2.32 9.00
CA GLN A 394 9.95 3.41 8.77
C GLN A 394 8.58 2.86 8.35
N TYR A 395 7.54 3.69 8.42
CA TYR A 395 6.19 3.32 8.00
C TYR A 395 6.13 3.04 6.48
N ALA A 396 5.48 1.95 6.10
CA ALA A 396 5.38 1.45 4.72
C ALA A 396 4.09 1.86 3.98
N GLY A 397 3.18 2.64 4.61
CA GLY A 397 1.85 2.95 4.06
C GLY A 397 0.75 2.00 4.58
N GLY A 398 -0.52 2.40 4.45
CA GLY A 398 -1.66 1.62 4.95
C GLY A 398 -1.69 1.51 6.49
N ALA A 399 -1.85 0.30 7.01
CA ALA A 399 -1.89 0.07 8.46
C ALA A 399 -0.56 0.40 9.16
N GLU A 400 -0.60 0.91 10.39
CA GLU A 400 0.60 1.31 11.19
C GLU A 400 1.68 0.21 11.28
N LYS A 401 1.23 -1.04 11.39
CA LYS A 401 2.08 -2.23 11.50
C LYS A 401 2.90 -2.51 10.24
N ASN A 402 2.58 -1.89 9.12
CA ASN A 402 3.34 -2.02 7.89
C ASN A 402 4.64 -1.23 8.02
N ARG A 403 5.75 -1.95 8.11
CA ARG A 403 7.09 -1.40 8.28
C ARG A 403 7.95 -1.72 7.08
N MET A 404 8.89 -0.83 6.80
CA MET A 404 9.90 -1.05 5.78
C MET A 404 11.28 -0.59 6.25
N VAL A 405 12.33 -1.15 5.65
CA VAL A 405 13.69 -0.64 5.72
C VAL A 405 14.27 -0.59 4.31
N ASN A 406 14.98 0.50 4.00
CA ASN A 406 15.75 0.66 2.78
C ASN A 406 17.15 1.12 3.19
N GLN A 407 18.12 0.21 3.17
CA GLN A 407 19.44 0.44 3.75
C GLN A 407 20.55 -0.09 2.83
N GLU A 408 21.65 0.66 2.73
CA GLU A 408 22.90 0.17 2.18
C GLU A 408 23.76 -0.50 3.28
N ILE A 409 24.29 -1.68 2.99
CA ILE A 409 25.23 -2.40 3.84
C ILE A 409 26.46 -2.83 3.04
N GLU A 410 27.60 -2.92 3.73
CA GLU A 410 28.85 -3.42 3.16
C GLU A 410 29.07 -4.86 3.59
N LEU A 411 29.21 -5.75 2.62
CA LEU A 411 29.51 -7.15 2.86
C LEU A 411 30.84 -7.50 2.18
N PRO A 412 31.78 -8.15 2.90
CA PRO A 412 32.96 -8.72 2.29
C PRO A 412 32.64 -9.74 1.19
N LYS A 413 33.64 -10.08 0.38
CA LYS A 413 33.58 -11.27 -0.47
C LYS A 413 33.22 -12.49 0.39
N GLY A 414 32.21 -13.25 -0.02
CA GLY A 414 31.78 -14.43 0.71
C GLY A 414 30.49 -15.05 0.19
N ASN A 415 30.02 -16.07 0.88
CA ASN A 415 28.72 -16.70 0.63
C ASN A 415 27.73 -16.27 1.70
N TYR A 416 26.51 -16.00 1.27
CA TYR A 416 25.46 -15.51 2.13
C TYR A 416 24.14 -16.19 1.78
N THR A 417 23.24 -16.23 2.76
CA THR A 417 21.85 -16.62 2.54
C THR A 417 20.95 -15.52 3.08
N ALA A 418 20.08 -15.01 2.23
CA ALA A 418 19.00 -14.12 2.63
C ALA A 418 17.76 -14.95 2.96
N TYR A 419 17.01 -14.51 3.97
CA TYR A 419 15.79 -15.15 4.45
C TYR A 419 14.67 -14.12 4.61
N PHE A 420 13.43 -14.59 4.52
CA PHE A 420 12.24 -13.84 4.90
C PHE A 420 11.17 -14.78 5.44
N VAL A 421 10.49 -14.38 6.52
CA VAL A 421 9.44 -15.15 7.17
C VAL A 421 8.16 -14.33 7.32
N THR A 422 7.01 -15.00 7.32
CA THR A 422 5.71 -14.40 7.63
C THR A 422 4.90 -15.24 8.61
N ASP A 423 4.00 -14.57 9.33
CA ASP A 423 3.00 -15.19 10.21
C ASP A 423 1.70 -15.60 9.47
N ASP A 424 0.63 -15.88 10.21
CA ASP A 424 -0.63 -16.39 9.68
C ASP A 424 -1.68 -15.33 9.31
N SER A 425 -1.40 -14.02 9.45
CA SER A 425 -2.47 -13.01 9.55
C SER A 425 -2.37 -11.80 8.61
N HIS A 426 -1.19 -11.38 8.15
CA HIS A 426 -1.05 -10.17 7.33
C HIS A 426 0.07 -10.24 6.29
N ALA A 427 -0.21 -10.87 5.14
CA ALA A 427 0.79 -11.03 4.08
C ALA A 427 0.23 -10.74 2.68
N TYR A 428 1.10 -10.88 1.66
CA TYR A 428 0.77 -10.51 0.29
C TYR A 428 -0.52 -11.16 -0.22
N SER A 429 -1.49 -10.33 -0.64
CA SER A 429 -2.84 -10.73 -1.08
C SER A 429 -3.75 -11.36 -0.02
N ASN A 430 -3.37 -11.30 1.27
CA ASN A 430 -4.22 -11.69 2.40
C ASN A 430 -3.98 -10.74 3.57
N TRP A 431 -4.48 -9.52 3.43
CA TRP A 431 -4.28 -8.45 4.39
C TRP A 431 -5.46 -8.38 5.36
N ASN A 432 -5.20 -8.51 6.67
CA ASN A 432 -6.23 -8.27 7.70
C ASN A 432 -6.45 -6.77 8.03
N ALA A 433 -5.72 -5.87 7.38
CA ALA A 433 -5.81 -4.42 7.49
C ALA A 433 -5.32 -3.78 6.18
N ALA A 434 -5.37 -2.45 6.04
CA ALA A 434 -4.90 -1.77 4.84
C ALA A 434 -3.46 -2.16 4.48
N PRO A 435 -3.18 -2.58 3.22
CA PRO A 435 -1.88 -3.09 2.81
C PRO A 435 -0.79 -2.01 2.81
N PRO A 436 0.51 -2.36 2.81
CA PRO A 436 1.59 -1.41 2.57
C PRO A 436 1.40 -0.77 1.20
N LEU A 437 2.06 0.36 0.95
CA LEU A 437 1.87 1.08 -0.29
C LEU A 437 2.46 0.36 -1.50
N VAL A 438 3.48 -0.48 -1.30
CA VAL A 438 4.05 -1.31 -2.37
C VAL A 438 3.89 -2.81 -2.02
N PRO A 439 2.65 -3.35 -2.04
CA PRO A 439 2.34 -4.72 -1.64
C PRO A 439 3.24 -5.79 -2.24
N GLU A 440 3.66 -5.62 -3.50
CA GLU A 440 4.51 -6.59 -4.19
C GLU A 440 5.93 -6.72 -3.61
N LEU A 441 6.33 -5.81 -2.72
CA LEU A 441 7.61 -5.83 -2.02
C LEU A 441 7.55 -6.46 -0.64
N TRP A 442 6.36 -6.85 -0.15
CA TRP A 442 6.23 -7.59 1.11
C TRP A 442 7.14 -8.81 1.11
N GLY A 443 8.20 -8.74 1.92
CA GLY A 443 9.39 -9.55 1.70
C GLY A 443 10.71 -8.80 1.72
N LEU A 444 11.77 -9.51 1.35
CA LEU A 444 13.14 -8.99 1.23
C LEU A 444 13.56 -8.92 -0.24
N SER A 445 14.09 -7.79 -0.66
CA SER A 445 14.66 -7.58 -1.99
C SER A 445 16.05 -6.93 -1.88
N ILE A 446 16.98 -7.34 -2.75
CA ILE A 446 18.33 -6.75 -2.81
C ILE A 446 18.55 -6.15 -4.19
N LEU A 447 19.15 -4.97 -4.23
CA LEU A 447 19.65 -4.34 -5.44
C LEU A 447 21.12 -3.93 -5.26
N VAL A 448 21.83 -3.83 -6.38
CA VAL A 448 23.22 -3.39 -6.43
C VAL A 448 23.39 -2.35 -7.53
N ASP A 449 24.09 -1.27 -7.20
CA ASP A 449 24.22 -0.09 -8.07
C ASP A 449 25.17 -0.35 -9.25
N ALA A 450 26.25 -1.09 -9.01
CA ALA A 450 27.28 -1.41 -9.99
C ALA A 450 27.72 -2.88 -9.85
N ASP A 451 28.40 -3.38 -10.89
CA ASP A 451 29.02 -4.72 -10.88
C ASP A 451 28.07 -5.87 -10.56
N LYS A 452 26.84 -5.84 -11.10
CA LYS A 452 25.82 -6.90 -10.94
C LYS A 452 26.37 -8.32 -11.17
N GLU A 453 27.31 -8.48 -12.11
CA GLU A 453 27.99 -9.77 -12.40
C GLU A 453 28.83 -10.34 -11.24
N SER A 454 29.12 -9.51 -10.23
CA SER A 454 29.82 -9.91 -9.01
C SER A 454 28.87 -10.42 -7.92
N PHE A 455 27.56 -10.23 -8.08
CA PHE A 455 26.50 -10.78 -7.24
C PHE A 455 25.90 -12.00 -7.95
N VAL A 456 26.18 -13.21 -7.45
CA VAL A 456 25.75 -14.45 -8.10
C VAL A 456 24.76 -15.19 -7.21
N LEU A 457 23.53 -15.35 -7.69
CA LEU A 457 22.54 -16.20 -7.03
C LEU A 457 22.97 -17.67 -7.07
N ASN A 458 22.72 -18.38 -5.99
CA ASN A 458 22.94 -19.82 -5.86
C ASN A 458 21.88 -20.43 -4.93
N ASN A 459 21.79 -21.77 -4.87
CA ASN A 459 20.84 -22.39 -3.95
C ASN A 459 21.27 -22.12 -2.49
N ALA A 460 20.31 -21.80 -1.61
CA ALA A 460 20.58 -21.55 -0.19
C ALA A 460 21.36 -22.71 0.49
N GLN A 461 21.09 -23.94 0.09
CA GLN A 461 21.76 -25.16 0.58
C GLN A 461 23.14 -25.41 -0.03
N ALA A 462 23.53 -24.71 -1.10
CA ALA A 462 24.81 -24.94 -1.78
C ALA A 462 25.99 -24.21 -1.11
N ASN A 463 25.74 -23.34 -0.12
CA ASN A 463 26.75 -22.48 0.49
C ASN A 463 27.32 -23.03 1.81
N THR A 464 26.92 -24.22 2.26
CA THR A 464 27.50 -24.87 3.44
C THR A 464 28.72 -25.67 3.01
N SER A 465 29.90 -25.05 2.97
CA SER A 465 31.15 -25.78 2.72
C SER A 465 31.50 -26.65 3.93
N ASP A 466 30.89 -27.84 4.01
CA ASP A 466 30.96 -28.82 5.10
C ASP A 466 32.30 -29.58 5.22
N ASN A 467 33.38 -29.11 4.59
CA ASN A 467 34.63 -29.88 4.52
C ASN A 467 35.29 -30.11 5.91
N ASN A 468 34.86 -29.39 6.94
CA ASN A 468 35.40 -29.48 8.30
C ASN A 468 34.44 -30.06 9.34
N VAL A 469 33.20 -30.42 8.97
CA VAL A 469 32.23 -31.01 9.89
C VAL A 469 32.66 -32.43 10.25
N ILE A 470 32.79 -32.69 11.55
CA ILE A 470 33.18 -34.01 12.09
C ILE A 470 32.04 -34.74 12.79
N ALA A 471 31.01 -34.02 13.23
CA ALA A 471 29.75 -34.59 13.70
C ALA A 471 28.63 -33.56 13.54
N GLN A 472 27.44 -34.02 13.19
CA GLN A 472 26.26 -33.16 13.01
C GLN A 472 24.99 -33.92 13.39
N ILE A 473 24.14 -33.25 14.15
CA ILE A 473 22.77 -33.64 14.49
C ILE A 473 21.96 -32.37 14.30
N THR A 474 21.25 -32.22 13.18
CA THR A 474 20.46 -31.02 12.89
C THR A 474 19.06 -31.42 12.43
N LYS A 475 18.15 -30.44 12.34
CA LYS A 475 16.76 -30.67 11.94
C LYS A 475 16.03 -31.61 12.90
N VAL A 476 16.37 -31.51 14.18
CA VAL A 476 15.81 -32.34 15.26
C VAL A 476 14.34 -31.98 15.47
N ARG A 477 13.47 -32.99 15.59
CA ARG A 477 12.03 -32.84 15.81
C ARG A 477 11.66 -33.07 17.28
N ASP A 478 10.37 -32.99 17.59
CA ASP A 478 9.83 -33.21 18.93
C ASP A 478 10.18 -34.59 19.51
N ASP A 479 10.43 -34.63 20.82
CA ASP A 479 10.69 -35.83 21.62
C ASP A 479 11.85 -36.71 21.10
N GLU A 480 12.85 -36.10 20.45
CA GLU A 480 13.97 -36.83 19.86
C GLU A 480 15.21 -36.78 20.76
N LYS A 481 15.82 -37.95 20.97
CA LYS A 481 17.13 -38.09 21.59
C LYS A 481 18.11 -38.71 20.61
N MET A 482 18.99 -37.87 20.07
CA MET A 482 19.93 -38.25 19.03
C MET A 482 21.37 -38.27 19.52
N SER A 483 22.22 -39.07 18.86
CA SER A 483 23.65 -39.08 19.14
C SER A 483 24.49 -39.43 17.92
N LYS A 484 25.72 -38.91 17.88
CA LYS A 484 26.70 -39.17 16.83
C LYS A 484 28.11 -39.25 17.41
N SER A 485 28.87 -40.26 17.02
CA SER A 485 30.27 -40.41 17.46
C SER A 485 31.25 -39.83 16.46
N PHE A 486 32.36 -39.30 16.98
CA PHE A 486 33.51 -38.84 16.20
C PHE A 486 34.83 -39.08 16.95
N THR A 487 35.93 -39.11 16.20
CA THR A 487 37.28 -39.37 16.74
C THR A 487 38.23 -38.25 16.36
N LEU A 488 39.15 -37.93 17.29
CA LEU A 488 40.25 -37.00 17.08
C LEU A 488 41.58 -37.74 17.28
N ASP A 489 42.39 -37.83 16.23
CA ASP A 489 43.70 -38.52 16.29
C ASP A 489 44.75 -37.73 17.08
N LYS A 490 44.55 -36.42 17.19
CA LYS A 490 45.38 -35.48 17.95
C LYS A 490 44.49 -34.45 18.63
N ALA A 491 45.01 -33.79 19.66
CA ALA A 491 44.32 -32.67 20.26
C ALA A 491 44.02 -31.61 19.18
N ALA A 492 42.77 -31.15 19.12
CA ALA A 492 42.29 -30.24 18.10
C ALA A 492 41.32 -29.22 18.69
N LYS A 493 41.36 -28.00 18.15
CA LYS A 493 40.36 -26.99 18.43
C LYS A 493 39.14 -27.29 17.56
N VAL A 494 37.98 -27.39 18.18
CA VAL A 494 36.71 -27.61 17.47
C VAL A 494 35.80 -26.43 17.71
N ARG A 495 35.05 -26.05 16.67
CA ARG A 495 33.89 -25.16 16.76
C ARG A 495 32.68 -26.01 17.10
N ILE A 496 31.86 -25.51 18.01
CA ILE A 496 30.55 -26.06 18.32
C ILE A 496 29.54 -24.97 17.98
N TYR A 497 28.63 -25.31 17.07
CA TYR A 497 27.48 -24.50 16.70
C TYR A 497 26.23 -25.27 17.08
N ALA A 498 25.48 -24.79 18.06
CA ALA A 498 24.29 -25.46 18.56
C ALA A 498 23.13 -24.48 18.73
N ILE A 499 21.94 -24.86 18.28
CA ILE A 499 20.69 -24.11 18.46
C ILE A 499 19.70 -25.03 19.16
N GLY A 500 19.03 -24.50 20.18
CA GLY A 500 18.00 -25.18 20.94
C GLY A 500 17.05 -24.19 21.61
N GLU A 501 16.29 -24.66 22.59
CA GLU A 501 15.27 -23.91 23.30
C GLU A 501 15.64 -23.83 24.78
N GLY A 502 15.42 -22.66 25.39
CA GLY A 502 15.58 -22.46 26.82
C GLY A 502 14.48 -21.59 27.42
N VAL A 503 14.07 -21.94 28.63
CA VAL A 503 12.96 -21.31 29.37
C VAL A 503 13.42 -21.04 30.80
N ASP A 504 13.09 -19.87 31.34
CA ASP A 504 13.37 -19.47 32.73
C ASP A 504 14.85 -19.61 33.17
N GLY A 505 15.79 -19.54 32.22
CA GLY A 505 17.23 -19.64 32.49
C GLY A 505 17.80 -21.06 32.45
N ASP A 506 16.99 -22.05 32.08
CA ASP A 506 17.39 -23.43 31.83
C ASP A 506 17.23 -23.79 30.35
N MET A 507 17.92 -24.84 29.90
CA MET A 507 17.75 -25.38 28.54
C MET A 507 16.75 -26.53 28.57
N VAL A 508 15.84 -26.58 27.59
CA VAL A 508 14.93 -27.71 27.35
C VAL A 508 15.39 -28.54 26.17
N ASP A 509 15.78 -27.88 25.07
CA ASP A 509 16.40 -28.53 23.92
C ASP A 509 17.87 -28.16 23.85
N TYR A 510 18.77 -29.14 23.96
CA TYR A 510 20.20 -28.85 24.04
C TYR A 510 21.09 -30.03 23.68
N GLY A 511 22.34 -29.71 23.38
CA GLY A 511 23.39 -30.68 23.09
C GLY A 511 24.47 -30.73 24.16
N TRP A 512 25.12 -31.89 24.25
CA TRP A 512 26.33 -32.09 25.06
C TRP A 512 27.29 -33.08 24.41
N ILE A 513 28.56 -33.02 24.79
CA ILE A 513 29.62 -33.89 24.28
C ILE A 513 30.17 -34.73 25.42
N LYS A 514 30.22 -36.04 25.22
CA LYS A 514 30.78 -37.01 26.17
C LYS A 514 32.05 -37.62 25.62
N ASN A 515 33.10 -37.67 26.43
CA ASN A 515 34.30 -38.46 26.13
C ASN A 515 33.99 -39.94 26.41
N ARG A 516 34.11 -40.81 25.40
CA ARG A 516 33.70 -42.22 25.51
C ARG A 516 34.56 -43.05 26.46
N THR A 517 35.83 -42.68 26.61
CA THR A 517 36.78 -43.43 27.46
C THR A 517 36.56 -43.14 28.94
N THR A 518 36.32 -41.88 29.28
CA THR A 518 36.16 -41.42 30.68
C THR A 518 34.72 -41.35 31.14
N ASP A 519 33.78 -41.45 30.20
CA ASP A 519 32.35 -41.27 30.41
C ASP A 519 31.97 -39.89 31.01
N LYS A 520 32.82 -38.88 30.81
CA LYS A 520 32.59 -37.51 31.30
C LYS A 520 32.01 -36.61 30.21
N VAL A 521 31.05 -35.77 30.59
CA VAL A 521 30.62 -34.62 29.79
C VAL A 521 31.75 -33.60 29.77
N VAL A 522 32.26 -33.28 28.58
CA VAL A 522 33.38 -32.34 28.37
C VAL A 522 32.91 -30.99 27.88
N TRP A 523 31.65 -30.90 27.44
CA TRP A 523 30.97 -29.67 27.06
C TRP A 523 29.46 -29.90 27.09
N GLU A 524 28.71 -28.88 27.48
CA GLU A 524 27.24 -28.87 27.51
C GLU A 524 26.75 -27.46 27.16
N MET A 525 25.71 -27.38 26.35
CA MET A 525 25.02 -26.12 26.10
C MET A 525 24.16 -25.76 27.32
N THR A 526 24.35 -24.54 27.85
CA THR A 526 23.56 -24.02 28.96
C THR A 526 22.98 -22.67 28.58
N TYR A 527 21.88 -22.28 29.22
CA TYR A 527 21.27 -20.98 28.96
C TYR A 527 22.27 -19.83 29.15
N ARG A 528 23.08 -19.90 30.22
CA ARG A 528 24.09 -18.88 30.57
C ARG A 528 25.24 -18.77 29.58
N THR A 529 25.55 -19.83 28.85
CA THR A 529 26.60 -19.84 27.83
C THR A 529 26.06 -19.59 26.43
N SER A 530 24.74 -19.46 26.29
CA SER A 530 24.05 -19.23 25.02
C SER A 530 23.61 -17.77 24.84
N GLU A 531 23.41 -17.37 23.59
CA GLU A 531 22.76 -16.11 23.20
C GLU A 531 21.44 -16.37 22.48
N LYS A 532 20.69 -15.32 22.13
CA LYS A 532 19.43 -15.46 21.39
C LYS A 532 19.73 -15.93 19.95
N ALA A 533 19.00 -16.92 19.45
CA ALA A 533 19.18 -17.46 18.09
C ALA A 533 18.26 -16.80 17.03
N GLY A 534 17.63 -15.68 17.38
CA GLY A 534 16.60 -15.03 16.57
C GLY A 534 15.19 -15.57 16.84
N GLY A 535 14.17 -14.87 16.36
CA GLY A 535 12.77 -15.22 16.64
C GLY A 535 12.42 -15.07 18.12
N ALA A 536 11.72 -16.05 18.68
CA ALA A 536 11.30 -16.06 20.08
C ALA A 536 12.49 -16.01 21.06
N GLU A 537 12.31 -15.39 22.23
CA GLU A 537 13.37 -15.24 23.24
C GLU A 537 13.98 -16.57 23.71
N LYS A 538 13.16 -17.62 23.69
CA LYS A 538 13.53 -18.98 24.07
C LYS A 538 14.46 -19.65 23.08
N ASN A 539 14.58 -19.16 21.85
CA ASN A 539 15.55 -19.67 20.89
C ASN A 539 16.96 -19.31 21.34
N ARG A 540 17.76 -20.33 21.66
CA ARG A 540 19.11 -20.20 22.20
C ARG A 540 20.14 -20.72 21.22
N MET A 541 21.27 -20.05 21.13
CA MET A 541 22.40 -20.45 20.30
C MET A 541 23.69 -20.44 21.10
N TYR A 542 24.53 -21.46 20.89
CA TYR A 542 25.93 -21.44 21.26
C TYR A 542 26.78 -21.48 19.99
N ASP A 543 27.66 -20.51 19.82
CA ASP A 543 28.74 -20.54 18.83
C ASP A 543 30.07 -20.28 19.52
N GLY A 544 30.89 -21.33 19.65
CA GLY A 544 32.13 -21.22 20.40
C GLY A 544 33.13 -22.30 20.06
N THR A 545 34.31 -22.15 20.64
CA THR A 545 35.44 -23.05 20.37
C THR A 545 35.98 -23.65 21.64
N ILE A 546 36.24 -24.95 21.61
CA ILE A 546 36.87 -25.67 22.72
C ILE A 546 38.07 -26.48 22.20
N LEU A 547 39.03 -26.75 23.09
CA LEU A 547 40.13 -27.67 22.82
C LEU A 547 39.75 -29.05 23.31
N LEU A 548 39.65 -30.02 22.40
CA LEU A 548 39.45 -31.42 22.74
C LEU A 548 40.77 -32.18 22.57
N PRO A 549 41.22 -32.98 23.57
CA PRO A 549 42.32 -33.92 23.40
C PRO A 549 42.07 -34.96 22.30
N ALA A 550 43.12 -35.72 21.97
CA ALA A 550 42.94 -36.92 21.16
C ALA A 550 42.03 -37.92 21.89
N GLY A 551 41.10 -38.54 21.17
CA GLY A 551 40.17 -39.50 21.77
C GLY A 551 38.89 -39.71 20.97
N GLU A 552 38.01 -40.54 21.53
CA GLU A 552 36.69 -40.82 20.98
C GLU A 552 35.60 -40.09 21.77
N TYR A 553 34.69 -39.47 21.04
CA TYR A 553 33.63 -38.64 21.59
C TYR A 553 32.27 -39.04 21.02
N THR A 554 31.22 -38.80 21.79
CA THR A 554 29.84 -38.83 21.30
C THR A 554 29.18 -37.51 21.61
N VAL A 555 28.66 -36.85 20.58
CA VAL A 555 27.75 -35.71 20.73
C VAL A 555 26.32 -36.23 20.85
N TYR A 556 25.55 -35.58 21.70
CA TYR A 556 24.13 -35.84 21.92
C TYR A 556 23.35 -34.55 21.69
N PHE A 557 22.08 -34.71 21.31
CA PHE A 557 21.09 -33.63 21.31
C PHE A 557 19.74 -34.22 21.72
N GLU A 558 19.00 -33.48 22.54
CA GLU A 558 17.68 -33.88 23.04
C GLU A 558 16.71 -32.72 22.92
N THR A 559 15.49 -33.01 22.52
CA THR A 559 14.38 -32.05 22.37
C THR A 559 13.18 -32.46 23.22
N ASP A 560 12.37 -31.48 23.60
CA ASP A 560 11.04 -31.66 24.18
C ASP A 560 9.96 -31.73 23.08
N GLY A 561 8.68 -31.63 23.47
CA GLY A 561 7.54 -31.86 22.60
C GLY A 561 6.84 -30.63 22.04
N SER A 562 7.47 -29.45 21.97
CA SER A 562 6.71 -28.25 21.59
C SER A 562 7.39 -27.18 20.72
N HIS A 563 8.70 -27.21 20.49
CA HIS A 563 9.37 -26.17 19.70
C HIS A 563 10.57 -26.71 18.91
N SER A 564 10.31 -27.41 17.81
CA SER A 564 11.35 -28.11 17.05
C SER A 564 11.26 -27.89 15.54
N TYR A 565 12.18 -28.48 14.79
CA TYR A 565 12.28 -28.29 13.35
C TYR A 565 10.99 -28.69 12.62
N HIS A 566 10.35 -27.69 11.98
CA HIS A 566 9.04 -27.74 11.32
C HIS A 566 7.80 -27.82 12.23
N ASP A 567 7.94 -27.75 13.55
CA ASP A 567 6.83 -27.69 14.50
C ASP A 567 7.11 -26.66 15.59
N TRP A 568 7.04 -25.38 15.21
CA TRP A 568 7.36 -24.26 16.08
C TRP A 568 6.09 -23.72 16.74
N ASN A 569 5.98 -23.81 18.06
CA ASN A 569 4.89 -23.16 18.81
C ASN A 569 5.05 -21.63 19.01
N ASP A 570 6.13 -21.04 18.48
CA ASP A 570 6.44 -19.61 18.51
C ASP A 570 7.38 -19.28 17.32
N THR A 571 7.77 -18.01 17.15
CA THR A 571 8.65 -17.58 16.05
C THR A 571 9.97 -18.36 16.07
N PRO A 572 10.33 -19.06 14.98
CA PRO A 572 11.48 -19.96 14.95
C PRO A 572 12.84 -19.26 14.98
N PRO A 573 13.93 -19.99 15.30
CA PRO A 573 15.29 -19.45 15.20
C PRO A 573 15.67 -19.12 13.75
N TYR A 574 16.65 -18.23 13.56
CA TYR A 574 17.07 -17.76 12.22
C TYR A 574 17.65 -18.88 11.34
N ASP A 575 18.41 -19.78 11.93
CA ASP A 575 19.00 -20.93 11.24
C ASP A 575 18.30 -22.24 11.60
N GLN A 576 17.02 -22.33 11.23
CA GLN A 576 16.15 -23.48 11.51
C GLN A 576 16.77 -24.82 11.06
N ASP A 577 17.46 -24.80 9.93
CA ASP A 577 18.11 -25.99 9.36
C ASP A 577 19.25 -26.52 10.24
N HIS A 578 19.70 -25.74 11.23
CA HIS A 578 20.72 -26.10 12.21
C HIS A 578 20.18 -26.24 13.63
N TYR A 579 18.85 -26.28 13.82
CA TYR A 579 18.26 -26.68 15.10
C TYR A 579 18.79 -28.06 15.50
N GLY A 580 19.58 -28.11 16.57
CA GLY A 580 20.53 -29.20 16.82
C GLY A 580 21.95 -28.73 17.13
N ILE A 581 22.95 -29.56 16.81
CA ILE A 581 24.37 -29.34 17.09
C ILE A 581 25.26 -29.80 15.92
N THR A 582 26.17 -28.92 15.50
CA THR A 582 27.23 -29.17 14.52
C THR A 582 28.60 -28.97 15.17
N ILE A 583 29.51 -29.91 14.93
CA ILE A 583 30.89 -29.86 15.40
C ILE A 583 31.82 -29.87 14.20
N SER A 584 32.68 -28.85 14.13
CA SER A 584 33.64 -28.67 13.02
C SER A 584 35.06 -28.51 13.53
N LYS A 585 36.05 -29.03 12.79
CA LYS A 585 37.47 -28.71 13.04
C LYS A 585 37.76 -27.27 12.63
N ILE A 586 38.57 -26.59 13.42
CA ILE A 586 39.17 -25.31 13.05
C ILE A 586 40.60 -25.61 12.62
N GLU A 587 40.97 -25.16 11.41
CA GLU A 587 42.35 -25.27 10.91
C GLU A 587 43.33 -24.34 11.64
#